data_AF-A0A6M5Z4V9-F1
#
_entry.id   AF-A0A6M5Z4V9-F1
#
_cell.length_a   1.000
_cell.length_b   1.000
_cell.length_c   1.000
_cell.angle_alpha   90.00
_cell.angle_beta   90.00
_cell.angle_gamma   90.00
#
_symmetry.space_group_name_H-M   'P 1'
#
loop_
_entity.id
_entity.type
_entity.pdbx_description
1 polymer ?
#
loop_
_entity_poly.entity_id
_entity_poly.type
_entity_poly.pdbx_seq_one_letter_code
_entity_poly.pdbx_strand_id
1 'polypeptide(L)' 'MVVDYREAKDAITAQKLLAEAGIVAVYIPDKVVAVSDDPTMTRWLVQRLQVRKADAERATAILKQYGLQGEPMGTEWI' A
#
# COMPACT_ATOMS: atom_id res chain seq x y z
N MET A 1 -2.09 0.04 10.04
CA MET A 1 -1.35 -0.64 8.98
C MET A 1 -1.15 0.34 7.84
N VAL A 2 -0.02 0.30 7.15
CA VAL A 2 0.17 1.04 5.89
C VAL A 2 0.37 0.02 4.78
N VAL A 3 -0.29 0.23 3.65
CA VAL A 3 -0.15 -0.59 2.45
C VAL A 3 0.35 0.30 1.32
N ASP A 4 1.45 -0.11 0.71
CA ASP A 4 2.12 0.63 -0.35
C ASP A 4 1.79 -0.01 -1.70
N TYR A 5 1.45 0.83 -2.69
CA TYR A 5 1.08 0.42 -4.04
C TYR A 5 1.96 1.14 -5.05
N ARG A 6 2.47 0.40 -6.03
CA ARG A 6 3.22 0.98 -7.15
C ARG A 6 2.31 1.77 -8.09
N GLU A 7 1.11 1.28 -8.35
CA GLU A 7 0.17 1.89 -9.27
C GLU A 7 -0.99 2.55 -8.51
N ALA A 8 -1.33 3.79 -8.89
CA ALA A 8 -2.47 4.51 -8.31
C ALA A 8 -3.80 3.75 -8.50
N LYS A 9 -3.95 3.00 -9.60
CA LYS A 9 -5.16 2.19 -9.86
C LYS A 9 -5.39 1.14 -8.76
N ASP A 10 -4.33 0.53 -8.23
CA ASP A 10 -4.43 -0.54 -7.24
C ASP A 10 -4.75 0.04 -5.87
N ALA A 11 -4.11 1.18 -5.52
CA ALA A 11 -4.46 1.93 -4.31
C ALA A 11 -5.93 2.39 -4.33
N ILE A 12 -6.41 2.96 -5.45
CA ILE A 12 -7.82 3.38 -5.58
C ILE A 12 -8.76 2.17 -5.46
N THR A 13 -8.43 1.04 -6.10
CA THR A 13 -9.25 -0.17 -6.05
C THR A 13 -9.30 -0.75 -4.63
N ALA A 14 -8.16 -0.82 -3.96
CA ALA A 14 -8.06 -1.25 -2.57
C ALA A 14 -8.88 -0.36 -1.64
N GLN A 15 -8.79 0.97 -1.80
CA GLN A 15 -9.55 1.92 -1.00
C GLN A 15 -11.06 1.71 -1.17
N LYS A 16 -11.54 1.51 -2.41
CA LYS A 16 -12.96 1.26 -2.69
C LYS A 16 -13.46 -0.04 -2.06
N LEU A 17 -12.71 -1.13 -2.23
CA LEU A 17 -13.07 -2.44 -1.65
C LEU A 17 -13.12 -2.37 -0.12
N LEU A 18 -12.17 -1.68 0.50
CA LEU A 18 -12.17 -1.50 1.95
C LEU A 18 -13.36 -0.64 2.40
N ALA A 19 -13.69 0.42 1.66
CA ALA A 19 -14.84 1.26 1.97
C ALA A 19 -16.18 0.50 1.85
N GLU A 20 -16.34 -0.36 0.84
CA GLU A 20 -17.52 -1.24 0.69
C GLU A 20 -17.66 -2.21 1.88
N ALA A 21 -16.53 -2.64 2.45
CA ALA A 21 -16.49 -3.46 3.67
C ALA A 21 -16.59 -2.64 4.97
N GLY A 22 -16.89 -1.34 4.90
CA GLY A 22 -17.00 -0.45 6.06
C GLY A 22 -15.67 -0.14 6.75
N ILE A 23 -14.54 -0.31 6.07
CA ILE A 23 -13.19 -0.02 6.57
C ILE A 23 -12.72 1.31 5.98
N VAL A 24 -12.32 2.23 6.85
CA VAL A 24 -11.76 3.51 6.42
C VAL A 24 -10.27 3.35 6.13
N ALA A 25 -9.91 3.47 4.84
CA ALA A 25 -8.54 3.60 4.37
C ALA A 25 -8.29 5.02 3.85
N VAL A 26 -7.30 5.71 4.42
CA VAL A 26 -6.95 7.09 4.05
C VAL A 26 -5.64 7.13 3.28
N TYR A 27 -5.57 7.98 2.26
CA TYR A 27 -4.29 8.29 1.62
C TYR A 27 -3.40 9.06 2.58
N ILE A 28 -2.13 8.65 2.65
CA ILE A 28 -1.07 9.38 3.34
C ILE A 28 -0.02 9.79 2.31
N PRO A 29 0.89 10.73 2.63
CA PRO A 29 1.88 11.19 1.67
C PRO A 29 2.69 10.04 1.06
N ASP A 30 2.84 10.11 -0.25
CA ASP A 30 3.59 9.17 -1.06
C ASP A 30 5.05 9.07 -0.62
N LYS A 31 5.67 7.93 -0.90
CA LYS A 31 7.09 7.69 -0.62
C LYS A 31 7.81 7.41 -1.92
N VAL A 32 9.04 7.91 -2.07
CA VAL A 32 9.94 7.46 -3.12
C VAL A 32 10.76 6.30 -2.58
N VAL A 33 10.74 5.15 -3.28
CA VAL A 33 11.50 3.95 -2.92
C VAL A 33 12.55 3.65 -3.99
N ALA A 34 13.75 3.30 -3.53
CA ALA A 34 14.78 2.73 -4.38
C ALA A 34 14.43 1.27 -4.65
N VAL A 35 14.61 0.86 -5.90
CA VAL A 35 14.23 -0.49 -6.38
C VAL A 35 15.48 -1.32 -6.73
N SER A 36 16.66 -0.75 -6.50
CA SER A 36 17.98 -1.33 -6.72
C SER A 36 18.98 -0.64 -5.80
N ASP A 37 20.04 -1.36 -5.42
CA ASP A 37 21.20 -0.83 -4.68
C ASP A 37 22.12 0.04 -5.56
N ASP A 38 21.85 0.10 -6.87
CA ASP A 38 22.56 0.96 -7.80
C ASP A 38 22.05 2.42 -7.69
N PRO A 39 22.92 3.39 -7.36
CA PRO A 39 22.54 4.79 -7.23
C PRO A 39 22.05 5.45 -8.53
N THR A 40 22.25 4.80 -9.68
CA THR A 40 21.83 5.26 -11.00
C THR A 40 20.47 4.70 -11.45
N MET A 41 19.83 3.84 -10.65
CA MET A 41 18.59 3.16 -11.04
C MET A 41 17.28 3.88 -10.69
N THR A 42 16.25 3.46 -11.42
CA THR A 42 14.85 3.87 -11.36
C THR A 42 14.32 3.95 -9.94
N ARG A 43 13.79 5.12 -9.56
CA ARG A 43 13.03 5.32 -8.31
C ARG A 43 11.55 5.15 -8.59
N TRP A 44 10.82 4.50 -7.69
CA TRP A 44 9.36 4.42 -7.78
C TRP A 44 8.70 5.35 -6.78
N LEU A 45 7.68 6.08 -7.23
CA LEU A 45 6.75 6.76 -6.35
C LEU A 45 5.69 5.74 -5.92
N VAL A 46 5.61 5.43 -4.62
CA VAL A 46 4.59 4.52 -4.08
C VAL A 46 3.46 5.30 -3.43
N GLN A 47 2.25 4.87 -3.76
CA GLN A 47 0.97 5.36 -3.25
C GLN A 47 0.64 4.64 -1.96
N ARG A 48 0.23 5.37 -0.92
CA ARG A 48 0.20 4.82 0.44
C ARG A 48 -1.18 4.95 1.09
N LEU A 49 -1.71 3.83 1.53
CA LEU A 49 -2.98 3.77 2.27
C LEU A 49 -2.76 3.40 3.72
N GLN A 50 -3.25 4.24 4.63
CA GLN A 50 -3.28 3.96 6.05
C GLN A 50 -4.66 3.43 6.47
N VAL A 51 -4.64 2.27 7.13
CA VAL A 51 -5.81 1.64 7.77
C VAL A 51 -5.65 1.69 9.29
N ARG A 52 -6.73 1.97 10.01
CA ARG A 52 -6.77 1.97 11.47
C ARG A 52 -6.33 0.61 12.02
N LYS A 53 -5.65 0.60 13.17
CA LYS A 53 -5.15 -0.64 13.79
C LYS A 53 -6.27 -1.65 14.07
N ALA A 54 -7.44 -1.16 14.49
CA ALA A 54 -8.61 -1.99 14.79
C ALA A 54 -9.11 -2.80 13.58
N ASP A 55 -8.91 -2.30 12.36
CA ASP A 55 -9.40 -2.93 11.13
C ASP A 55 -8.29 -3.64 10.35
N ALA A 56 -7.06 -3.64 10.85
CA ALA A 56 -5.88 -4.07 10.10
C ALA A 56 -5.97 -5.53 9.63
N GLU A 57 -6.33 -6.46 10.50
CA GLU A 57 -6.45 -7.88 10.15
C GLU A 57 -7.55 -8.12 9.11
N ARG A 58 -8.71 -7.46 9.29
CA ARG A 58 -9.84 -7.57 8.38
C ARG A 58 -9.51 -6.99 7.01
N ALA A 59 -8.84 -5.84 6.98
CA ALA A 59 -8.36 -5.23 5.76
C ALA A 59 -7.36 -6.13 5.03
N THR A 60 -6.39 -6.72 5.73
CA THR A 60 -5.43 -7.67 5.14
C THR A 60 -6.14 -8.88 4.53
N ALA A 61 -7.13 -9.44 5.21
CA ALA A 61 -7.88 -10.58 4.69
C ALA A 61 -8.62 -10.24 3.38
N ILE A 62 -9.29 -9.08 3.33
CA ILE A 62 -9.97 -8.60 2.11
C ILE A 62 -8.95 -8.36 1.00
N LEU A 63 -7.91 -7.57 1.26
CA LEU A 63 -6.89 -7.27 0.24
C LEU A 63 -6.22 -8.54 -0.30
N LYS A 64 -5.99 -9.55 0.56
CA LYS A 64 -5.47 -10.86 0.14
C LYS A 64 -6.42 -11.61 -0.78
N GLN A 65 -7.72 -11.62 -0.48
CA GLN A 65 -8.73 -12.27 -1.31
C GLN A 65 -8.78 -11.71 -2.74
N TYR A 66 -8.51 -10.42 -2.91
CA TYR A 66 -8.53 -9.74 -4.22
C TYR A 66 -7.14 -9.54 -4.83
N GLY A 67 -6.07 -10.08 -4.23
CA GLY A 67 -4.70 -9.94 -4.75
C GLY A 67 -4.11 -8.52 -4.63
N LEU A 68 -4.65 -7.67 -3.76
CA LEU A 68 -4.30 -6.26 -3.57
C LEU A 68 -3.51 -5.99 -2.29
N GLN A 69 -2.66 -6.94 -1.88
CA GLN A 69 -1.95 -6.92 -0.60
C GLN A 69 -0.91 -5.79 -0.48
N GLY A 70 -0.68 -5.03 -1.56
CA GLY A 70 0.49 -4.19 -1.74
C GLY A 70 1.73 -5.05 -2.01
N GLU A 71 2.79 -4.42 -2.51
CA GLU A 71 4.09 -5.09 -2.57
C GLU A 71 4.77 -4.94 -1.20
N PRO A 72 5.42 -6.00 -0.66
CA PRO A 72 6.36 -5.85 0.43
C PRO A 72 7.58 -5.07 -0.10
N MET A 73 7.48 -3.76 -0.13
CA MET A 73 8.59 -2.87 -0.46
C MET A 73 9.61 -2.99 0.68
N GLY A 74 10.77 -3.57 0.36
CA GLY A 74 11.81 -3.96 1.29
C GLY A 74 11.99 -3.00 2.47
N THR A 75 11.88 -3.57 3.67
CA THR A 75 12.37 -2.97 4.91
C THR A 75 13.88 -2.90 4.86
N GLU A 76 14.45 -1.91 4.17
CA GLU A 76 15.80 -1.44 4.47
C GLU A 76 15.76 0.07 4.67
N TRP A 77 15.87 0.43 5.95
CA TRP A 77 16.04 1.79 6.42
C TRP A 77 17.54 2.11 6.33
N ILE A 78 17.88 3.19 5.62
CA ILE A 78 19.18 3.86 5.75
C ILE A 78 19.21 4.61 7.08
#